data_AF-A0A498DKL1-F1
#
_entry.id   AF-A0A498DKL1-F1
#
_cell.length_a   1.000
_cell.length_b   1.000
_cell.length_c   1.000
_cell.angle_alpha   90.00
_cell.angle_beta   90.00
_cell.angle_gamma   90.00
#
_symmetry.space_group_name_H-M   'P 1'
#
loop_
_entity.id
_entity.type
_entity.pdbx_description
1 polymer ?
#
loop_
_entity_poly.entity_id
_entity_poly.type
_entity_poly.pdbx_seq_one_letter_code
_entity_poly.pdbx_strand_id
1 'polypeptide(L)'
;MTYPKPISTTNEGWIIEIIDAYKDAKAAIPFAEAAGKNISDADLFHMAPLVCLKFRDLLSSQESRTRAKDAAMGSYMANVEAGNRNMNDPVIAFSLCYIIAHYGLGLLDEEKCQSILMLVETHLEKIKTAVADE
;
A
#
# COMPACT_ATOMS: atom_id res chain seq x y z
N MET A 1 -3.63 14.90 8.91
CA MET A 1 -2.31 14.72 8.24
C MET A 1 -2.10 15.85 7.26
N THR A 2 -0.85 16.30 7.08
CA THR A 2 -0.47 17.32 6.09
C THR A 2 0.08 16.61 4.84
N TYR A 3 -0.32 17.08 3.65
CA TYR A 3 0.12 16.55 2.35
C TYR A 3 0.89 17.63 1.56
N PRO A 4 1.83 17.25 0.68
CA PRO A 4 2.31 15.89 0.44
C PRO A 4 3.21 15.38 1.58
N LYS A 5 3.15 14.08 1.86
CA LYS A 5 4.12 13.39 2.71
C LYS A 5 5.41 13.19 1.89
N PRO A 6 6.58 13.62 2.39
CA PRO A 6 7.86 13.39 1.72
C PRO A 6 8.16 11.89 1.65
N ILE A 7 8.92 11.45 0.64
CA ILE A 7 9.40 10.07 0.53
C ILE A 7 10.31 9.78 1.71
N SER A 8 10.01 8.73 2.48
CA SER A 8 10.89 8.29 3.56
C SER A 8 12.26 7.87 3.02
N THR A 9 13.33 8.33 3.66
CA THR A 9 14.70 7.92 3.36
C THR A 9 15.24 6.86 4.32
N THR A 10 14.50 6.55 5.39
CA THR A 10 14.92 5.61 6.44
C THR A 10 14.00 4.39 6.52
N ASN A 11 14.54 3.28 7.01
CA ASN A 11 13.78 2.04 7.22
C ASN A 11 12.61 2.27 8.19
N GLU A 12 12.88 2.91 9.34
CA GLU A 12 11.84 3.21 10.32
C GLU A 12 10.75 4.12 9.74
N GLY A 13 11.12 5.12 8.94
CA GLY A 13 10.15 5.98 8.29
C GLY A 13 9.26 5.23 7.29
N TRP A 14 9.79 4.22 6.59
CA TRP A 14 8.97 3.36 5.72
C TRP A 14 8.00 2.48 6.50
N ILE A 15 8.41 1.93 7.65
CA ILE A 15 7.51 1.18 8.52
C ILE A 15 6.36 2.07 9.01
N ILE A 16 6.67 3.26 9.51
CA ILE A 16 5.66 4.25 9.95
C ILE A 16 4.74 4.62 8.79
N GLU A 17 5.30 4.87 7.62
CA GLU A 17 4.51 5.26 6.45
C GLU A 17 3.53 4.16 6.02
N ILE A 18 3.95 2.89 6.03
CA ILE A 18 3.08 1.76 5.67
C ILE A 18 1.95 1.60 6.68
N ILE A 19 2.24 1.75 7.98
CA ILE A 19 1.22 1.73 9.04
C ILE A 19 0.20 2.85 8.79
N ASP A 20 0.67 4.09 8.57
CA ASP A 20 -0.19 5.23 8.29
C ASP A 20 -1.04 5.03 7.03
N ALA A 21 -0.45 4.49 5.97
CA ALA A 21 -1.14 4.23 4.71
C ALA A 21 -2.20 3.13 4.87
N TYR A 22 -1.90 2.07 5.61
CA TYR A 22 -2.84 0.99 5.88
C TYR A 22 -4.03 1.50 6.71
N LYS A 23 -3.76 2.30 7.76
CA LYS A 23 -4.80 2.95 8.57
C LYS A 23 -5.67 3.90 7.74
N ASP A 24 -5.08 4.69 6.85
CA ASP A 24 -5.82 5.57 5.94
C ASP A 24 -6.78 4.77 5.03
N ALA A 25 -6.33 3.62 4.51
CA ALA A 25 -7.18 2.73 3.73
C ALA A 25 -8.29 2.10 4.57
N LYS A 26 -7.96 1.61 5.77
CA LYS A 26 -8.91 0.97 6.71
C LYS A 26 -10.00 1.95 7.16
N ALA A 27 -9.66 3.22 7.37
CA ALA A 27 -10.63 4.28 7.68
C ALA A 27 -11.69 4.49 6.58
N ALA A 28 -11.49 3.97 5.37
CA ALA A 28 -12.47 4.02 4.30
C ALA A 28 -13.56 2.94 4.42
N ILE A 29 -13.36 1.87 5.22
CA ILE A 29 -14.28 0.73 5.32
C ILE A 29 -15.71 1.16 5.70
N PRO A 30 -15.96 1.99 6.73
CA PRO A 30 -17.32 2.38 7.10
C PRO A 30 -18.07 3.11 5.97
N PHE A 31 -17.36 3.81 5.09
CA PHE A 31 -17.97 4.49 3.94
C PHE A 31 -18.32 3.51 2.82
N ALA A 32 -17.53 2.45 2.64
CA ALA A 32 -17.85 1.38 1.70
C ALA A 32 -19.11 0.63 2.14
N GLU A 33 -19.22 0.33 3.44
CA GLU A 33 -20.40 -0.30 4.03
C GLU A 33 -21.65 0.56 3.85
N ALA A 34 -21.54 1.87 4.12
CA ALA A 34 -22.63 2.83 3.90
C ALA A 34 -23.07 2.90 2.42
N ALA A 35 -22.16 2.62 1.48
CA ALA A 35 -22.45 2.52 0.06
C ALA A 35 -22.94 1.13 -0.38
N GLY A 36 -23.21 0.21 0.56
CA GLY A 36 -23.68 -1.15 0.30
C GLY A 36 -22.60 -2.10 -0.22
N LYS A 37 -21.33 -1.79 0.01
CA LYS A 37 -20.19 -2.65 -0.36
C LYS A 37 -19.57 -3.26 0.89
N ASN A 38 -19.34 -4.57 0.87
CA ASN A 38 -18.57 -5.25 1.89
C ASN A 38 -17.09 -5.20 1.48
N ILE A 39 -16.28 -4.45 2.25
CA ILE A 39 -14.83 -4.39 2.11
C ILE A 39 -14.23 -4.83 3.43
N SER A 40 -13.28 -5.75 3.37
CA SER A 40 -12.51 -6.23 4.52
C SER A 40 -11.05 -5.83 4.41
N ASP A 41 -10.27 -6.10 5.46
CA ASP A 41 -8.81 -5.91 5.45
C ASP A 41 -8.14 -6.60 4.24
N ALA A 42 -8.65 -7.78 3.85
CA ALA A 42 -8.15 -8.54 2.70
C ALA A 42 -8.36 -7.84 1.35
N ASP A 43 -9.24 -6.84 1.28
CA ASP A 43 -9.55 -6.07 0.07
C ASP A 43 -8.77 -4.74 0.02
N LEU A 44 -8.11 -4.34 1.12
CA LEU A 44 -7.47 -3.03 1.23
C LEU A 44 -6.31 -2.83 0.24
N PHE A 45 -5.70 -3.91 -0.27
CA PHE A 45 -4.66 -3.80 -1.29
C PHE A 45 -5.14 -3.09 -2.57
N HIS A 46 -6.44 -3.15 -2.88
CA HIS A 46 -7.03 -2.38 -3.98
C HIS A 46 -6.99 -0.86 -3.75
N MET A 47 -6.96 -0.43 -2.48
CA MET A 47 -6.92 0.98 -2.09
C MET A 47 -5.50 1.54 -2.03
N ALA A 48 -4.49 0.68 -1.87
CA ALA A 48 -3.10 1.07 -1.69
C ALA A 48 -2.57 2.06 -2.76
N PRO A 49 -2.85 1.91 -4.07
CA PRO A 49 -2.41 2.88 -5.08
C PRO A 49 -3.04 4.26 -4.90
N LEU A 50 -4.31 4.31 -4.47
CA LEU A 50 -5.00 5.58 -4.22
C LEU A 50 -4.44 6.28 -2.97
N VAL A 51 -4.13 5.52 -1.91
CA VAL A 51 -3.48 6.07 -0.72
C VAL A 51 -2.09 6.60 -1.06
N CYS A 52 -1.30 5.87 -1.86
CA CYS A 52 -0.02 6.34 -2.37
C CYS A 52 -0.17 7.70 -3.08
N LEU A 53 -1.12 7.82 -4.00
CA LEU A 53 -1.37 9.08 -4.71
C LEU A 53 -1.81 10.21 -3.78
N LYS A 54 -2.68 9.91 -2.80
CA LYS A 54 -3.11 10.87 -1.77
C LYS A 54 -1.91 11.39 -0.98
N PHE A 55 -1.02 10.49 -0.55
CA PHE A 55 0.16 10.85 0.23
C PHE A 55 1.14 11.70 -0.58
N ARG A 56 1.14 11.61 -1.91
CA ARG A 56 1.99 12.42 -2.80
C ARG A 56 1.31 13.64 -3.39
N ASP A 57 0.05 13.92 -3.02
CA ASP A 57 -0.77 14.99 -3.60
C ASP A 57 -0.91 14.89 -5.14
N LEU A 58 -1.05 13.65 -5.64
CA LEU A 58 -1.14 13.32 -7.07
C LEU A 58 -2.53 12.83 -7.49
N LEU A 59 -3.53 12.92 -6.61
CA LEU A 59 -4.87 12.38 -6.86
C LEU A 59 -5.57 13.03 -8.05
N SER A 60 -5.23 14.25 -8.45
CA SER A 60 -5.85 14.96 -9.57
C SER A 60 -5.39 14.45 -10.94
N SER A 61 -4.20 13.86 -11.03
CA SER A 61 -3.59 13.38 -12.28
C SER A 61 -4.14 12.02 -12.71
N GLN A 62 -4.82 11.96 -13.87
CA GLN A 62 -5.31 10.70 -14.43
C GLN A 62 -4.15 9.78 -14.83
N GLU A 63 -3.07 10.33 -15.38
CA GLU A 63 -1.89 9.54 -15.75
C GLU A 63 -1.28 8.87 -14.52
N SER A 64 -1.10 9.63 -13.44
CA SER A 64 -0.57 9.09 -12.17
C SER A 64 -1.49 8.02 -11.60
N ARG A 65 -2.82 8.21 -11.66
CA ARG A 65 -3.81 7.18 -11.27
C ARG A 65 -3.63 5.88 -12.03
N THR A 66 -3.55 5.97 -13.36
CA THR A 66 -3.39 4.79 -14.24
C THR A 66 -2.06 4.08 -13.95
N ARG A 67 -0.94 4.82 -13.95
CA ARG A 67 0.40 4.23 -13.75
C ARG A 67 0.56 3.55 -12.40
N ALA A 68 0.12 4.19 -11.32
CA ALA A 68 0.19 3.62 -9.98
C ALA A 68 -0.66 2.34 -9.86
N LYS A 69 -1.89 2.38 -10.38
CA LYS A 69 -2.81 1.25 -10.33
C LYS A 69 -2.33 0.07 -11.18
N ASP A 70 -1.94 0.32 -12.43
CA ASP A 70 -1.56 -0.75 -13.37
C ASP A 70 -0.31 -1.48 -12.87
N ALA A 71 0.69 -0.75 -12.38
CA ALA A 71 1.88 -1.34 -11.78
C ALA A 71 1.53 -2.21 -10.56
N ALA A 72 0.76 -1.67 -9.60
CA ALA A 72 0.42 -2.37 -8.38
C ALA A 72 -0.41 -3.63 -8.62
N MET A 73 -1.47 -3.52 -9.43
CA MET A 73 -2.36 -4.65 -9.69
C MET A 73 -1.68 -5.72 -10.55
N GLY A 74 -0.89 -5.32 -11.56
CA GLY A 74 -0.10 -6.26 -12.36
C GLY A 74 0.89 -7.06 -11.51
N SER A 75 1.59 -6.41 -10.58
CA SER A 75 2.54 -7.07 -9.68
C SER A 75 1.84 -8.00 -8.67
N TYR A 76 0.68 -7.58 -8.13
CA TYR A 76 -0.12 -8.42 -7.25
C TYR A 76 -0.59 -9.69 -7.96
N MET A 77 -1.19 -9.55 -9.16
CA MET A 77 -1.65 -10.70 -9.95
C MET A 77 -0.50 -11.66 -10.26
N ALA A 78 0.66 -11.14 -10.67
CA ALA A 78 1.84 -11.96 -10.95
C ALA A 78 2.30 -12.76 -9.71
N ASN A 79 2.25 -12.17 -8.52
CA ASN A 79 2.59 -12.86 -7.27
C ASN A 79 1.58 -13.96 -6.92
N VAL A 80 0.28 -13.69 -7.09
CA VAL A 80 -0.78 -14.69 -6.87
C VAL A 80 -0.65 -15.86 -7.84
N GLU A 81 -0.43 -15.58 -9.14
CA GLU A 81 -0.26 -16.59 -10.18
C GLU A 81 1.01 -17.44 -9.98
N ALA A 82 2.07 -16.84 -9.44
CA ALA A 82 3.29 -17.55 -9.04
C ALA A 82 3.11 -18.41 -7.77
N GLY A 83 1.92 -18.39 -7.14
CA GLY A 83 1.63 -19.18 -5.94
C GLY A 83 2.27 -18.61 -4.66
N ASN A 84 2.57 -17.31 -4.62
CA ASN A 84 3.16 -16.68 -3.45
C ASN A 84 2.14 -16.61 -2.29
N ARG A 85 2.28 -17.53 -1.33
CA ARG A 85 1.37 -17.65 -0.18
C ARG A 85 1.39 -16.44 0.74
N ASN A 86 2.42 -15.60 0.69
CA ASN A 86 2.49 -14.36 1.48
C ASN A 86 1.36 -13.40 1.09
N MET A 87 0.80 -13.50 -0.13
CA MET A 87 -0.33 -12.68 -0.57
C MET A 87 -1.65 -12.97 0.15
N ASN A 88 -1.72 -14.06 0.93
CA ASN A 88 -2.87 -14.32 1.81
C ASN A 88 -2.88 -13.41 3.04
N ASP A 89 -1.76 -12.74 3.34
CA ASP A 89 -1.67 -11.78 4.43
C ASP A 89 -2.09 -10.38 3.93
N PRO A 90 -3.16 -9.78 4.48
CA PRO A 90 -3.66 -8.48 4.03
C PRO A 90 -2.63 -7.36 4.11
N VAL A 91 -1.77 -7.36 5.13
CA VAL A 91 -0.75 -6.33 5.33
C VAL A 91 0.35 -6.48 4.29
N ILE A 92 0.75 -7.70 3.96
CA ILE A 92 1.74 -7.95 2.89
C ILE A 92 1.16 -7.55 1.54
N ALA A 93 -0.06 -7.99 1.20
CA ALA A 93 -0.72 -7.66 -0.06
C ALA A 93 -0.87 -6.13 -0.25
N PHE A 94 -1.30 -5.45 0.81
CA PHE A 94 -1.38 -3.98 0.83
C PHE A 94 -0.01 -3.35 0.62
N SER A 95 1.01 -3.77 1.38
CA SER A 95 2.35 -3.20 1.32
C SER A 95 2.97 -3.39 -0.06
N LEU A 96 2.80 -4.56 -0.69
CA LEU A 96 3.20 -4.80 -2.07
C LEU A 96 2.58 -3.75 -3.00
N CYS A 97 1.25 -3.62 -2.99
CA CYS A 97 0.56 -2.69 -3.87
C CYS A 97 0.94 -1.24 -3.61
N TYR A 98 1.15 -0.85 -2.34
CA TYR A 98 1.55 0.49 -1.94
C TYR A 98 2.96 0.83 -2.45
N ILE A 99 3.92 -0.07 -2.30
CA ILE A 99 5.31 0.14 -2.74
C ILE A 99 5.42 0.09 -4.27
N ILE A 100 4.75 -0.85 -4.92
CA ILE A 100 4.77 -0.92 -6.38
C ILE A 100 4.03 0.26 -7.02
N ALA A 101 3.05 0.88 -6.37
CA ALA A 101 2.48 2.14 -6.83
C ALA A 101 3.54 3.26 -6.91
N HIS A 102 4.49 3.31 -5.97
CA HIS A 102 5.61 4.26 -6.05
C HIS A 102 6.53 3.99 -7.23
N TYR A 103 6.81 2.71 -7.50
CA TYR A 103 7.56 2.29 -8.68
C TYR A 103 6.86 2.72 -9.97
N GLY A 104 5.55 2.46 -10.10
CA GLY A 104 4.76 2.89 -11.25
C GLY A 104 4.78 4.41 -11.49
N LEU A 105 4.88 5.19 -10.42
CA LEU A 105 5.02 6.66 -10.46
C LEU A 105 6.45 7.13 -10.75
N GLY A 106 7.45 6.24 -10.76
CA GLY A 106 8.86 6.60 -10.90
C GLY A 106 9.45 7.28 -9.67
N LEU A 107 8.83 7.09 -8.50
CA LEU A 107 9.29 7.65 -7.22
C LEU A 107 10.29 6.74 -6.51
N LEU A 108 10.25 5.45 -6.82
CA LEU A 108 11.17 4.43 -6.35
C LEU A 108 11.67 3.61 -7.53
N ASP A 109 12.92 3.14 -7.44
CA ASP A 109 13.45 2.10 -8.33
C ASP A 109 13.18 0.69 -7.76
N GLU A 110 13.57 -0.32 -8.52
CA GLU A 110 13.37 -1.73 -8.17
C GLU A 110 14.12 -2.13 -6.91
N GLU A 111 15.38 -1.73 -6.77
CA GLU A 111 16.23 -2.07 -5.61
C GLU A 111 15.62 -1.54 -4.31
N LYS A 112 15.12 -0.30 -4.34
CA LYS A 112 14.49 0.30 -3.18
C LYS A 112 13.17 -0.38 -2.85
N CYS A 113 12.38 -0.74 -3.85
CA CYS A 113 11.14 -1.49 -3.65
C CYS A 113 11.39 -2.83 -2.97
N GLN A 114 12.35 -3.62 -3.47
CA GLN A 114 12.72 -4.91 -2.89
C GLN A 114 13.20 -4.76 -1.44
N SER A 115 14.04 -3.75 -1.18
CA SER A 115 14.54 -3.46 0.17
C SER A 115 13.43 -3.13 1.16
N ILE A 116 12.44 -2.33 0.74
CA ILE A 116 11.30 -1.98 1.60
C ILE A 116 10.38 -3.17 1.82
N LEU A 117 10.11 -3.99 0.79
CA LEU A 117 9.27 -5.17 0.93
C LEU A 117 9.89 -6.21 1.87
N MET A 118 11.21 -6.43 1.77
CA MET A 118 11.94 -7.27 2.71
C MET A 118 11.88 -6.73 4.15
N LEU A 119 11.93 -5.40 4.32
CA LEU A 119 11.77 -4.75 5.61
C LEU A 119 10.37 -5.00 6.20
N VAL A 120 9.33 -4.92 5.38
CA VAL A 120 7.94 -5.22 5.78
C VAL A 120 7.81 -6.65 6.27
N GLU A 121 8.34 -7.62 5.51
CA GLU A 121 8.31 -9.03 5.90
C GLU A 121 9.05 -9.25 7.24
N THR A 122 10.20 -8.60 7.41
CA THR A 122 11.00 -8.69 8.66
C THR A 122 10.27 -8.10 9.87
N HIS A 123 9.45 -7.06 9.67
CA HIS A 123 8.75 -6.34 10.75
C HIS A 123 7.23 -6.57 10.75
N LEU A 124 6.75 -7.62 10.08
CA LEU A 124 5.34 -7.84 9.81
C LEU A 124 4.48 -7.81 11.07
N GLU A 125 4.89 -8.53 12.12
CA GLU A 125 4.15 -8.61 13.38
C GLU A 125 4.06 -7.26 14.11
N LYS A 126 5.11 -6.43 14.01
CA LYS A 126 5.10 -5.06 14.54
C LYS A 126 4.08 -4.21 13.78
N ILE A 127 4.05 -4.31 12.46
CA ILE A 127 3.10 -3.57 11.62
C ILE A 127 1.67 -4.01 11.93
N LYS A 128 1.40 -5.32 11.95
CA LYS A 128 0.10 -5.90 12.30
C LYS A 128 -0.43 -5.42 13.64
N THR A 129 0.42 -5.45 14.66
CA THR A 129 0.05 -4.97 16.00
C THR A 129 -0.37 -3.51 15.93
N ALA A 130 0.42 -2.66 15.27
CA ALA A 130 0.13 -1.23 15.16
C ALA A 130 -1.14 -0.90 14.37
N VAL A 131 -1.55 -1.74 13.41
CA VAL A 131 -2.78 -1.53 12.60
C VAL A 131 -4.02 -2.26 13.17
N ALA A 132 -3.83 -3.18 14.11
CA ALA A 132 -4.90 -3.84 14.84
C ALA A 132 -5.41 -3.00 16.02
N ASP A 133 -4.55 -2.18 16.62
CA ASP A 133 -4.90 -1.22 17.67
C ASP A 133 -5.71 -0.04 17.07
N GLU A 134 -7.01 -0.25 16.91
CA GLU A 134 -8.09 0.77 16.78
C GLU A 134 -9.48 0.11 16.80
#